data_AF-A0A0L7K3A4-F1
#
_entry.id   AF-A0A0L7K3A4-F1
#
_cell.length_a   1.000
_cell.length_b   1.000
_cell.length_c   1.000
_cell.angle_alpha   90.00
_cell.angle_beta   90.00
_cell.angle_gamma   90.00
#
_symmetry.space_group_name_H-M   'P 1'
#
loop_
_entity.id
_entity.type
_entity.pdbx_description
1 polymer ?
#
loop_
_entity_poly.entity_id
_entity_poly.type
_entity_poly.pdbx_seq_one_letter_code
_entity_poly.pdbx_strand_id
1 'polypeptide(L)'
;SEPIVIDELSIALGGGPDGYRATFKDIHAMGASNMTITNLTLFGPHISARARYRSSGVLLLVRASGGGDYWGEYDGVKAKVYFRGAPYERDGKTYLKLQQLKLDFSVKDIQMGVNNLHNSNAVL
;
A
#
# COMPACT_ATOMS: atom_id res chain seq x y z
N SER A 1 -6.05 -4.99 -15.01
CA SER A 1 -7.33 -5.30 -14.36
C SER A 1 -7.44 -4.46 -13.11
N GLU A 2 -8.64 -3.99 -12.81
CA GLU A 2 -8.99 -3.38 -11.53
C GLU A 2 -10.16 -4.15 -10.91
N PRO A 3 -10.26 -4.18 -9.57
CA PRO A 3 -9.32 -3.63 -8.59
C PRO A 3 -8.00 -4.42 -8.50
N ILE A 4 -6.94 -3.76 -8.04
CA ILE A 4 -5.77 -4.46 -7.48
C ILE A 4 -6.19 -4.99 -6.11
N VAL A 5 -6.09 -6.31 -5.92
CA VAL A 5 -6.43 -6.97 -4.66
C VAL A 5 -5.15 -7.41 -3.96
N ILE A 6 -5.02 -7.06 -2.68
CA ILE A 6 -3.92 -7.48 -1.83
C ILE A 6 -4.51 -8.12 -0.58
N ASP A 7 -4.13 -9.35 -0.28
CA ASP A 7 -4.71 -10.13 0.82
C ASP A 7 -4.46 -9.47 2.17
N GLU A 8 -3.21 -9.09 2.43
CA GLU A 8 -2.83 -8.47 3.68
C GLU A 8 -1.58 -7.59 3.56
N LEU A 9 -1.59 -6.46 4.26
CA LEU A 9 -0.43 -5.64 4.54
C LEU A 9 -0.33 -5.42 6.06
N SER A 10 0.85 -5.65 6.61
CA SER A 10 1.15 -5.39 8.03
C SER A 10 2.27 -4.37 8.16
N ILE A 11 2.08 -3.39 9.05
CA ILE A 11 3.03 -2.33 9.36
C ILE A 11 3.38 -2.42 10.84
N ALA A 12 4.66 -2.32 11.16
CA ALA A 12 5.16 -2.18 12.52
C ALA A 12 6.00 -0.90 12.63
N LEU A 13 5.64 -0.02 13.54
CA LEU A 13 6.35 1.24 13.82
C LEU A 13 6.83 1.23 15.28
N GLY A 14 8.13 1.42 15.47
CA GLY A 14 8.78 1.34 16.79
C GLY A 14 9.20 -0.07 17.19
N GLY A 15 10.05 -0.15 18.22
CA GLY A 15 10.53 -1.41 18.81
C GLY A 15 9.91 -1.69 20.18
N GLY A 16 9.98 -2.94 20.63
CA GLY A 16 9.49 -3.35 21.96
C GLY A 16 8.04 -3.86 21.99
N PRO A 17 7.54 -4.26 23.17
CA PRO A 17 6.24 -4.92 23.32
C PRO A 17 5.05 -4.01 23.01
N ASP A 18 5.18 -2.70 23.23
CA ASP A 18 4.11 -1.71 22.99
C ASP A 18 4.20 -1.02 21.62
N GLY A 19 5.13 -1.47 20.76
CA GLY A 19 5.31 -0.93 19.41
C GLY A 19 4.00 -0.97 18.62
N TYR A 20 3.73 0.11 17.90
CA TYR A 20 2.51 0.22 17.11
C TYR A 20 2.52 -0.78 15.96
N ARG A 21 1.41 -1.51 15.82
CA ARG A 21 1.19 -2.46 14.72
C ARG A 21 -0.16 -2.16 14.10
N ALA A 22 -0.20 -2.19 12.77
CA ALA A 22 -1.42 -2.09 12.01
C ALA A 22 -1.45 -3.20 10.95
N THR A 23 -2.62 -3.78 10.75
CA THR A 23 -2.88 -4.77 9.71
C THR A 23 -4.06 -4.31 8.87
N PHE A 24 -3.91 -4.41 7.56
CA PHE A 24 -4.90 -4.11 6.55
C PHE A 24 -5.18 -5.41 5.80
N LYS A 25 -6.40 -5.91 5.86
CA LYS A 25 -6.82 -7.13 5.15
C LYS A 25 -7.82 -6.80 4.04
N ASP A 26 -7.86 -7.65 3.03
CA ASP A 26 -8.76 -7.55 1.87
C ASP A 26 -8.69 -6.14 1.27
N ILE A 27 -7.49 -5.76 0.87
CA ILE A 27 -7.24 -4.43 0.33
C ILE A 27 -7.71 -4.43 -1.12
N HIS A 28 -8.61 -3.51 -1.43
CA HIS A 28 -9.05 -3.22 -2.79
C HIS A 28 -8.55 -1.83 -3.18
N ALA A 29 -7.65 -1.77 -4.15
CA ALA A 29 -7.12 -0.53 -4.70
C ALA A 29 -7.59 -0.31 -6.15
N MET A 30 -8.02 0.91 -6.44
CA MET A 30 -8.60 1.35 -7.71
C MET A 30 -7.82 2.55 -8.25
N GLY A 31 -7.91 2.81 -9.56
CA GLY A 31 -7.30 3.97 -10.22
C GLY A 31 -5.85 3.77 -10.70
N ALA A 32 -5.19 2.69 -10.27
CA ALA A 32 -3.84 2.34 -10.71
C ALA A 32 -3.76 2.00 -12.21
N SER A 33 -4.85 1.58 -12.85
CA SER A 33 -4.90 1.33 -14.30
C SER A 33 -4.95 2.59 -15.15
N ASN A 34 -5.34 3.74 -14.57
CA ASN A 34 -5.37 5.03 -15.26
C ASN A 34 -4.00 5.73 -15.25
N MET A 35 -2.92 4.99 -14.98
CA MET A 35 -1.56 5.51 -14.97
C MET A 35 -1.04 5.76 -16.38
N THR A 36 -0.47 6.95 -16.60
CA THR A 36 0.31 7.23 -17.81
C THR A 36 1.77 6.88 -17.57
N ILE A 37 2.36 6.07 -18.45
CA ILE A 37 3.78 5.69 -18.40
C ILE A 37 4.58 6.62 -19.30
N THR A 38 5.50 7.40 -18.71
CA THR A 38 6.48 8.21 -19.44
C THR A 38 7.87 7.90 -18.90
N ASN A 39 8.77 7.38 -19.74
CA ASN A 39 10.16 7.04 -19.36
C ASN A 39 10.25 6.18 -18.07
N LEU A 40 9.46 5.10 -17.99
CA LEU A 40 9.36 4.21 -16.82
C LEU A 40 8.92 4.89 -15.51
N THR A 41 8.45 6.13 -15.59
CA THR A 41 7.78 6.83 -14.50
C THR A 41 6.29 6.83 -14.78
N LEU A 42 5.52 6.40 -13.79
CA LEU A 42 4.07 6.41 -13.81
C LEU A 42 3.59 7.72 -13.17
N PHE A 43 2.66 8.43 -13.82
CA PHE A 43 2.16 9.73 -13.37
C PHE A 43 0.64 9.76 -13.24
N GLY A 44 0.19 10.51 -12.23
CA GLY A 44 -1.12 11.13 -12.22
C GLY A 44 -2.35 10.26 -11.95
N PRO A 45 -2.28 9.01 -11.43
CA PRO A 45 -3.50 8.37 -11.01
C PRO A 45 -3.95 9.00 -9.69
N HIS A 46 -5.26 9.16 -9.57
CA HIS A 46 -5.94 9.17 -8.29
C HIS A 46 -6.10 7.70 -7.87
N ILE A 47 -5.57 7.31 -6.71
CA ILE A 47 -5.71 5.96 -6.18
C ILE A 47 -6.66 5.99 -4.99
N SER A 48 -7.70 5.17 -5.05
CA SER A 48 -8.58 4.90 -3.90
C SER A 48 -8.25 3.51 -3.34
N ALA A 49 -8.10 3.41 -2.03
CA ALA A 49 -7.85 2.14 -1.34
C ALA A 49 -8.85 1.93 -0.20
N ARG A 50 -9.41 0.72 -0.14
CA ARG A 50 -10.34 0.28 0.91
C ARG A 50 -9.85 -1.02 1.51
N ALA A 51 -9.92 -1.17 2.83
CA ALA A 51 -9.45 -2.37 3.52
C ALA A 51 -10.11 -2.53 4.90
N ARG A 52 -10.07 -3.75 5.45
CA ARG A 52 -10.36 -3.95 6.88
C ARG A 52 -9.12 -3.68 7.71
N TYR A 53 -9.22 -2.76 8.65
CA TYR A 53 -8.12 -2.30 9.47
C TYR A 53 -8.19 -2.81 10.89
N ARG A 54 -7.02 -3.11 11.46
CA ARG A 54 -6.84 -3.38 12.88
C ARG A 54 -5.51 -2.82 13.36
N SER A 55 -5.48 -2.23 14.54
CA SER A 55 -4.25 -1.78 15.19
C SER A 55 -4.14 -2.18 16.65
N SER A 56 -2.91 -2.16 17.13
CA SER A 56 -2.54 -2.39 18.52
C SER A 56 -1.26 -1.62 18.87
N GLY A 57 -1.05 -1.37 20.15
CA GLY A 57 0.14 -0.67 20.67
C GLY A 57 -0.06 0.84 20.80
N VAL A 58 1.04 1.55 20.98
CA VAL A 58 1.07 2.99 21.21
C VAL A 58 1.56 3.71 19.97
N LEU A 59 0.70 4.56 19.39
CA LEU A 59 1.12 5.49 18.34
C LEU A 59 1.41 6.84 18.98
N LEU A 60 2.67 7.29 18.87
CA LEU A 60 3.19 8.46 19.57
C LEU A 60 3.08 8.31 21.10
N LEU A 61 1.94 8.71 21.69
CA LEU A 61 1.66 8.64 23.13
C LEU A 61 0.27 8.04 23.45
N VAL A 62 -0.53 7.72 22.43
CA VAL A 62 -1.91 7.25 22.60
C VAL A 62 -1.98 5.77 22.27
N ARG A 63 -2.65 4.98 23.13
CA ARG A 63 -3.00 3.60 22.80
C ARG A 63 -4.00 3.59 21.66
N ALA A 64 -3.49 3.40 20.45
CA ALA A 64 -4.26 3.31 19.23
C ALA A 64 -4.58 1.84 18.95
N SER A 65 -5.43 1.25 19.79
CA SER A 65 -5.93 -0.11 19.60
C SER A 65 -7.39 -0.09 19.20
N GLY A 66 -7.73 -0.81 18.15
CA GLY A 66 -9.09 -0.89 17.62
C GLY A 66 -9.11 -1.52 16.23
N GLY A 67 -10.30 -1.69 15.68
CA GLY A 67 -10.47 -2.10 14.29
C GLY A 67 -11.57 -1.30 13.63
N GLY A 68 -11.59 -1.28 12.31
CA GLY A 68 -12.60 -0.54 11.54
C GLY A 68 -12.36 -0.66 10.03
N ASP A 69 -13.06 0.19 9.28
CA ASP A 69 -12.98 0.22 7.83
C ASP A 69 -12.01 1.32 7.41
N TYR A 70 -10.89 0.90 6.82
CA TYR A 70 -9.90 1.82 6.27
C TYR A 70 -10.37 2.38 4.93
N TRP A 71 -10.10 3.67 4.76
CA TRP A 71 -10.18 4.33 3.48
C TRP A 71 -8.98 5.24 3.27
N GLY A 72 -8.50 5.31 2.02
CA GLY A 72 -7.46 6.22 1.60
C GLY A 72 -7.69 6.69 0.19
N GLU A 73 -7.48 7.98 -0.04
CA GLU A 73 -7.50 8.65 -1.32
C GLU A 73 -6.14 9.33 -1.52
N TYR A 74 -5.50 9.00 -2.63
CA TYR A 74 -4.13 9.42 -2.95
C TYR A 74 -4.11 10.12 -4.29
N ASP A 75 -3.86 11.42 -4.26
CA ASP A 75 -3.87 12.28 -5.44
C ASP A 75 -2.45 12.67 -5.87
N GLY A 76 -2.28 12.78 -7.19
CA GLY A 76 -1.00 13.14 -7.79
C GLY A 76 0.10 12.10 -7.54
N VAL A 77 -0.27 10.82 -7.49
CA VAL A 77 0.69 9.72 -7.30
C VAL A 77 1.71 9.71 -8.44
N LYS A 78 2.98 9.51 -8.08
CA LYS A 78 4.06 9.25 -9.01
C LYS A 78 4.78 7.99 -8.56
N ALA A 79 5.12 7.11 -9.50
CA ALA A 79 5.86 5.90 -9.20
C ALA A 79 7.00 5.72 -10.19
N LYS A 80 8.20 5.45 -9.70
CA LYS A 80 9.36 5.09 -10.50
C LYS A 80 9.61 3.60 -10.36
N VAL A 81 9.68 2.92 -11.50
CA VAL A 81 9.95 1.48 -11.56
C VAL A 81 11.40 1.26 -11.92
N TYR A 82 12.12 0.56 -11.06
CA TYR A 82 13.46 0.07 -11.32
C TYR A 82 13.38 -1.45 -11.41
N PHE A 83 13.86 -2.02 -12.50
CA PHE A 83 13.92 -3.47 -12.63
C PHE A 83 15.27 -3.90 -13.19
N ARG A 84 15.70 -5.09 -12.75
CA ARG A 84 16.85 -5.80 -13.31
C ARG A 84 16.33 -7.09 -13.92
N GLY A 85 16.59 -7.29 -15.21
CA GLY A 85 16.23 -8.51 -15.91
C GLY A 85 17.46 -9.16 -16.55
N ALA A 86 17.37 -10.46 -16.78
CA ALA A 86 18.35 -11.22 -17.54
C ALA A 86 17.64 -12.05 -18.62
N PRO A 87 18.27 -12.27 -19.78
CA PRO A 87 17.75 -13.20 -20.77
C PRO A 87 17.67 -14.62 -20.19
N TYR A 88 16.61 -15.34 -20.50
CA TYR A 88 16.36 -16.70 -20.09
C TYR A 88 15.84 -17.49 -21.28
N GLU A 89 16.58 -18.50 -21.71
CA GLU A 89 16.17 -19.34 -22.82
C GLU A 89 15.29 -20.50 -22.37
N ARG A 90 14.19 -20.71 -23.09
CA ARG A 90 13.29 -21.84 -22.90
C ARG A 90 12.65 -22.20 -24.24
N ASP A 91 12.65 -23.49 -24.58
CA ASP A 91 12.04 -24.02 -25.81
C ASP A 91 12.50 -23.29 -27.09
N GLY A 92 13.79 -22.96 -27.17
CA GLY A 92 14.39 -22.23 -28.30
C GLY A 92 13.99 -20.77 -28.42
N LYS A 93 13.37 -20.18 -27.38
CA LYS A 93 12.97 -18.77 -27.32
C LYS A 93 13.65 -18.08 -26.13
N THR A 94 14.05 -16.84 -26.34
CA THR A 94 14.60 -15.99 -25.28
C THR A 94 13.48 -15.19 -24.60
N TYR A 95 13.40 -15.28 -23.28
CA TYR A 95 12.46 -14.56 -22.42
C TYR A 95 13.23 -13.60 -21.50
N LEU A 96 12.55 -12.58 -20.97
CA LEU A 96 13.10 -11.75 -19.90
C LEU A 96 12.76 -12.38 -18.55
N LYS A 97 13.77 -12.81 -17.80
CA LYS A 97 13.62 -13.21 -16.40
C LYS A 97 13.85 -12.00 -15.51
N LEU A 98 12.82 -11.58 -14.79
CA LEU A 98 12.91 -10.52 -13.78
C LEU A 98 13.74 -11.02 -12.59
N GLN A 99 14.86 -10.37 -12.31
CA GLN A 99 15.74 -10.68 -11.18
C GLN A 99 15.41 -9.80 -9.97
N GLN A 100 15.06 -8.54 -10.21
CA GLN A 100 14.73 -7.57 -9.17
C GLN A 100 13.71 -6.57 -9.70
N LEU A 101 12.78 -6.18 -8.84
CA LEU A 101 11.86 -5.09 -9.06
C LEU A 101 11.86 -4.21 -7.80
N LYS A 102 12.05 -2.91 -7.98
CA LYS A 102 11.93 -1.89 -6.95
C LYS A 102 10.98 -0.81 -7.46
N LEU A 103 10.13 -0.33 -6.57
CA LEU A 103 9.17 0.71 -6.86
C LEU A 103 9.37 1.83 -5.84
N ASP A 104 9.67 3.03 -6.33
CA ASP A 104 9.76 4.24 -5.50
C ASP A 104 8.53 5.11 -5.78
N PHE A 105 7.76 5.40 -4.74
CA PHE A 105 6.51 6.15 -4.86
C PHE A 105 6.58 7.50 -4.15
N SER A 106 5.90 8.50 -4.71
CA SER A 106 5.60 9.76 -4.05
C SER A 106 4.14 10.12 -4.28
N VAL A 107 3.47 10.63 -3.26
CA VAL A 107 2.09 11.10 -3.35
C VAL A 107 2.06 12.57 -3.00
N LYS A 108 1.29 13.37 -3.75
CA LYS A 108 1.20 14.81 -3.52
C LYS A 108 0.22 15.12 -2.38
N ASP A 109 -0.98 14.57 -2.48
CA ASP A 109 -2.06 14.83 -1.54
C ASP A 109 -2.59 13.49 -1.00
N ILE A 110 -2.68 13.36 0.32
CA ILE A 110 -3.11 12.13 1.01
C ILE A 110 -4.28 12.47 1.92
N GLN A 111 -5.40 11.77 1.72
CA GLN A 111 -6.51 11.76 2.66
C GLN A 111 -6.78 10.32 3.07
N MET A 112 -6.81 10.04 4.37
CA MET A 112 -7.05 8.69 4.83
C MET A 112 -7.67 8.71 6.22
N GLY A 113 -8.33 7.61 6.55
CA GLY A 113 -8.96 7.46 7.85
C GLY A 113 -9.46 6.05 8.09
N VAL A 114 -9.98 5.86 9.29
CA VAL A 114 -10.65 4.63 9.70
C VAL A 114 -12.03 5.02 10.20
N ASN A 115 -13.06 4.45 9.58
CA ASN A 115 -14.45 4.62 9.98
C ASN A 115 -14.91 3.39 10.77
N ASN A 116 -16.10 3.48 11.38
CA ASN A 116 -16.73 2.37 12.12
C ASN A 116 -15.74 1.72 13.10
N LEU A 117 -15.15 2.54 13.96
CA LEU A 117 -14.19 2.06 14.95
C LEU A 117 -14.90 1.16 15.97
N HIS A 118 -14.52 -0.11 16.01
CA HIS A 118 -14.96 -1.10 16.98
C HIS A 118 -13.83 -1.35 17.97
N ASN A 119 -14.17 -1.50 19.26
CA ASN A 119 -13.21 -1.68 20.36
C ASN A 119 -12.13 -0.59 20.41
N SER A 120 -12.50 0.67 20.11
CA SER A 120 -11.60 1.81 20.23
C SER A 120 -11.54 2.27 21.67
N ASN A 121 -10.35 2.19 22.27
CA ASN A 121 -10.03 2.88 23.52
C ASN A 121 -9.42 4.27 23.26
N ALA A 122 -9.55 4.81 22.04
CA ALA A 122 -9.17 6.19 21.77
C ALA A 122 -10.19 7.11 22.47
N VAL A 123 -9.91 7.43 23.73
CA VAL A 123 -10.50 8.62 24.34
C VAL A 123 -9.95 9.81 23.55
N LEU A 124 -10.85 10.54 22.88
CA LEU A 124 -10.56 11.81 22.23
C LEU A 124 -10.28 12.89 23.27
#